data_AF-A0A2V2YXF1-F1
#
_entry.id   AF-A0A2V2YXF1-F1
#
_cell.length_a   1.000
_cell.length_b   1.000
_cell.length_c   1.000
_cell.angle_alpha   90.00
_cell.angle_beta   90.00
_cell.angle_gamma   90.00
#
_symmetry.space_group_name_H-M   'P 1'
#
loop_
_entity.id
_entity.type
_entity.pdbx_description
1 polymer ?
#
loop_
_entity_poly.entity_id
_entity_poly.type
_entity_poly.pdbx_seq_one_letter_code
_entity_poly.pdbx_strand_id
1 'polypeptide(L)'
;MLASRQKIYLACEDMNFAWDEVEVRKFHELWKAGVGIFDIAEQLKRDPDEVALLIIDRSRQHRIQPRTGGIWGEEYFEIRKYIESQKDKGKPRRRKGSGASKATVSDVEGIEASEAR
;
A
#
# COMPACT_ATOMS: atom_id res chain seq x y z
N MET A 1 -15.32 34.68 18.90
CA MET A 1 -15.59 34.92 17.47
C MET A 1 -15.14 33.69 16.70
N LEU A 2 -16.07 32.96 16.07
CA LEU A 2 -15.70 31.89 15.14
C LEU A 2 -15.06 32.55 13.91
N ALA A 3 -13.83 32.14 13.57
CA ALA A 3 -13.14 32.65 12.40
C ALA A 3 -13.99 32.41 11.13
N SER A 4 -14.21 33.47 10.35
CA SER A 4 -14.83 33.40 9.03
C SER A 4 -13.97 32.49 8.16
N ARG A 5 -14.52 31.34 7.72
CA ARG A 5 -13.88 30.52 6.68
C ARG A 5 -13.86 31.33 5.39
N GLN A 6 -12.69 31.75 4.94
CA GLN A 6 -12.55 32.43 3.64
C GLN A 6 -12.07 31.44 2.58
N LYS A 7 -12.71 31.48 1.40
CA LYS A 7 -12.42 30.63 0.22
C LYS A 7 -12.55 29.13 0.51
N ILE A 8 -13.78 28.68 0.75
CA ILE A 8 -14.09 27.27 1.00
C ILE A 8 -13.83 26.47 -0.29
N TYR A 9 -12.96 25.48 -0.20
CA TYR A 9 -12.81 24.42 -1.19
C TYR A 9 -13.53 23.18 -0.67
N LEU A 10 -14.46 22.64 -1.45
CA LEU A 10 -15.13 21.38 -1.17
C LEU A 10 -14.50 20.32 -2.07
N ALA A 11 -13.79 19.37 -1.48
CA ALA A 11 -13.23 18.26 -2.23
C ALA A 11 -14.37 17.34 -2.71
N CYS A 12 -14.23 16.81 -3.93
CA CYS A 12 -15.15 15.82 -4.51
C CYS A 12 -16.60 16.32 -4.65
N GLU A 13 -16.80 17.62 -4.90
CA GLU A 13 -18.13 18.22 -5.05
C GLU A 13 -18.94 17.61 -6.22
N ASP A 14 -18.25 17.06 -7.21
CA ASP A 14 -18.79 16.44 -8.41
C ASP A 14 -19.18 14.96 -8.23
N MET A 15 -18.86 14.34 -7.08
CA MET A 15 -19.11 12.92 -6.84
C MET A 15 -20.48 12.66 -6.21
N ASN A 16 -21.06 11.48 -6.49
CA ASN A 16 -22.36 11.06 -5.98
C ASN A 16 -22.24 9.98 -4.89
N PHE A 17 -22.24 10.43 -3.63
CA PHE A 17 -22.17 9.53 -2.47
C PHE A 17 -23.53 9.00 -1.99
N ALA A 18 -24.61 9.19 -2.76
CA ALA A 18 -25.88 8.54 -2.46
C ALA A 18 -25.83 7.07 -2.92
N TRP A 19 -26.15 6.18 -2.00
CA TRP A 19 -26.21 4.75 -2.22
C TRP A 19 -27.59 4.22 -1.85
N ASP A 20 -28.18 3.41 -2.72
CA ASP A 20 -29.36 2.66 -2.35
C ASP A 20 -29.00 1.38 -1.58
N GLU A 21 -29.99 0.76 -0.93
CA GLU A 21 -29.77 -0.43 -0.11
C GLU A 21 -29.31 -1.65 -0.93
N VAL A 22 -29.68 -1.73 -2.21
CA VAL A 22 -29.31 -2.82 -3.11
C VAL A 22 -27.84 -2.69 -3.50
N GLU A 23 -27.37 -1.48 -3.84
CA GLU A 23 -25.97 -1.17 -4.10
C GLU A 23 -25.11 -1.49 -2.88
N VAL A 24 -25.53 -1.07 -1.68
CA VAL A 24 -24.80 -1.34 -0.43
C VAL A 24 -24.73 -2.84 -0.16
N ARG A 25 -25.82 -3.57 -0.35
CA ARG A 25 -25.84 -5.03 -0.16
C ARG A 25 -24.91 -5.73 -1.14
N LYS A 26 -24.98 -5.37 -2.42
CA LYS A 26 -24.10 -5.92 -3.46
C LYS A 26 -22.63 -5.59 -3.18
N PHE A 27 -22.33 -4.37 -2.74
CA PHE A 27 -20.99 -4.01 -2.26
C PHE A 27 -20.50 -4.95 -1.15
N HIS A 28 -21.33 -5.23 -0.13
CA HIS A 28 -20.94 -6.12 0.96
C HIS A 28 -20.65 -7.55 0.49
N GLU A 29 -21.46 -8.07 -0.43
CA GLU A 29 -21.26 -9.39 -1.04
C GLU A 29 -19.93 -9.46 -1.78
N LEU A 30 -19.64 -8.49 -2.64
CA LEU A 30 -18.39 -8.42 -3.41
C LEU A 30 -17.16 -8.20 -2.51
N TRP A 31 -17.27 -7.33 -1.51
CA TRP A 31 -16.20 -7.11 -0.54
C TRP A 31 -15.85 -8.39 0.22
N LYS A 32 -16.86 -9.13 0.67
CA LYS A 32 -16.69 -10.40 1.38
C LYS A 32 -16.13 -11.49 0.46
N ALA A 33 -16.45 -11.47 -0.82
CA ALA A 33 -15.90 -12.37 -1.83
C ALA A 33 -14.46 -12.04 -2.24
N GLY A 34 -13.83 -11.02 -1.64
CA GLY A 34 -12.44 -10.69 -1.90
C GLY A 34 -12.21 -9.87 -3.17
N VAL A 35 -13.26 -9.38 -3.82
CA VAL A 35 -13.21 -8.65 -5.11
C VAL A 35 -12.47 -7.31 -4.96
N GLY A 36 -11.67 -6.91 -5.94
CA GLY A 36 -10.93 -5.63 -5.92
C GLY A 36 -11.85 -4.42 -6.11
N ILE A 37 -11.40 -3.24 -5.66
CA ILE A 37 -12.20 -2.00 -5.73
C ILE A 37 -12.62 -1.64 -7.16
N PHE A 38 -11.75 -1.83 -8.15
CA PHE A 38 -12.04 -1.51 -9.54
C PHE A 38 -13.15 -2.41 -10.11
N ASP A 39 -13.08 -3.71 -9.84
CA ASP A 39 -14.11 -4.65 -10.31
C ASP A 39 -15.44 -4.44 -9.56
N ILE A 40 -15.38 -4.05 -8.28
CA ILE A 40 -16.58 -3.63 -7.52
C ILE A 40 -17.21 -2.40 -8.19
N ALA A 41 -16.41 -1.39 -8.50
CA ALA A 41 -16.87 -0.16 -9.14
C ALA A 41 -17.50 -0.44 -10.51
N GLU A 42 -16.87 -1.29 -11.33
CA GLU A 42 -17.42 -1.72 -12.61
C GLU A 42 -18.78 -2.43 -12.43
N GLN A 43 -18.89 -3.35 -11.46
CA GLN A 43 -20.12 -4.09 -11.21
C GLN A 43 -21.26 -3.24 -10.63
N LEU A 44 -20.94 -2.16 -9.93
CA LEU A 44 -21.89 -1.18 -9.43
C LEU A 44 -22.15 -0.05 -10.44
N LYS A 45 -21.37 0.02 -11.52
CA LYS A 45 -21.37 1.12 -12.50
C LYS A 45 -21.15 2.49 -11.83
N ARG A 46 -20.21 2.53 -10.90
CA ARG A 46 -19.83 3.72 -10.12
C ARG A 46 -18.37 4.07 -10.33
N ASP A 47 -17.99 5.27 -9.90
CA ASP A 47 -16.59 5.67 -9.86
C ASP A 47 -15.84 4.90 -8.74
N PRO A 48 -14.61 4.41 -8.99
CA PRO A 48 -13.80 3.76 -7.95
C PRO A 48 -13.59 4.61 -6.70
N ASP A 49 -13.49 5.94 -6.82
CA ASP A 49 -13.31 6.84 -5.69
C ASP A 49 -14.60 6.93 -4.83
N GLU A 50 -15.78 6.82 -5.45
CA GLU A 50 -17.05 6.72 -4.70
C GLU A 50 -17.06 5.43 -3.87
N VAL A 51 -16.65 4.31 -4.47
CA VAL A 51 -16.54 3.03 -3.77
C VAL A 51 -15.48 3.10 -2.67
N ALA A 52 -14.37 3.82 -2.87
CA ALA A 52 -13.34 4.01 -1.85
C ALA A 52 -13.90 4.71 -0.62
N LEU A 53 -14.72 5.76 -0.82
CA LEU A 53 -15.38 6.45 0.27
C LEU A 53 -16.46 5.59 0.95
N LEU A 54 -17.17 4.74 0.20
CA LEU A 54 -18.07 3.75 0.80
C LEU A 54 -17.31 2.75 1.68
N ILE A 55 -16.14 2.27 1.26
CA ILE A 55 -15.28 1.40 2.09
C ILE A 55 -14.91 2.09 3.40
N ILE A 56 -14.49 3.36 3.34
CA ILE A 56 -14.16 4.15 4.54
C ILE A 56 -15.37 4.26 5.46
N ASP A 57 -16.53 4.65 4.95
CA ASP A 57 -17.76 4.78 5.74
C ASP A 57 -18.15 3.45 6.40
N ARG A 58 -18.24 2.37 5.62
CA ARG A 58 -18.63 1.04 6.15
C ARG A 58 -17.62 0.49 7.15
N SER A 59 -16.33 0.79 6.97
CA SER A 59 -15.27 0.43 7.92
C SER A 59 -15.43 1.16 9.25
N ARG A 60 -15.69 2.48 9.21
CA ARG A 60 -15.92 3.30 10.41
C ARG A 60 -17.16 2.89 11.18
N GLN A 61 -18.17 2.38 10.49
CA GLN A 61 -19.39 1.82 11.09
C GLN A 61 -19.24 0.36 11.54
N HIS A 62 -18.05 -0.23 11.43
CA HIS A 62 -17.77 -1.64 11.72
C HIS A 62 -18.67 -2.63 10.94
N ARG A 63 -19.10 -2.23 9.73
CA ARG A 63 -19.93 -3.06 8.83
C ARG A 63 -19.11 -3.94 7.90
N ILE A 64 -17.82 -3.64 7.74
CA ILE A 64 -16.84 -4.49 7.05
C ILE A 64 -15.59 -4.65 7.91
N GLN A 65 -14.84 -5.72 7.65
CA GLN A 65 -13.58 -6.02 8.32
C GLN A 65 -12.40 -5.93 7.33
N PRO A 66 -11.17 -5.71 7.81
CA PRO A 66 -9.97 -5.90 7.01
C PRO A 66 -9.94 -7.32 6.40
N ARG A 67 -9.44 -7.43 5.17
CA ARG A 67 -9.39 -8.69 4.41
C ARG A 67 -8.07 -8.82 3.67
N THR A 68 -7.76 -10.04 3.23
CA THR A 68 -6.59 -10.32 2.39
C THR A 68 -6.63 -9.46 1.12
N GLY A 69 -5.50 -8.85 0.78
CA GLY A 69 -5.39 -7.92 -0.35
C GLY A 69 -6.00 -6.53 -0.16
N GLY A 70 -6.74 -6.29 0.93
CA GLY A 70 -7.29 -4.96 1.24
C GLY A 70 -8.16 -4.42 0.09
N ILE A 71 -7.96 -3.16 -0.29
CA ILE A 71 -8.70 -2.51 -1.39
C ILE A 71 -8.44 -3.15 -2.76
N TRP A 72 -7.30 -3.83 -2.93
CA TRP A 72 -6.87 -4.36 -4.22
C TRP A 72 -7.47 -5.72 -4.57
N GLY A 73 -8.07 -6.41 -3.59
CA GLY A 73 -8.61 -7.74 -3.82
C GLY A 73 -7.65 -8.90 -3.53
N GLU A 74 -8.21 -10.08 -3.32
CA GLU A 74 -7.46 -11.30 -3.04
C GLU A 74 -6.65 -11.77 -4.26
N GLU A 75 -7.20 -11.64 -5.46
CA GLU A 75 -6.51 -11.99 -6.70
C GLU A 75 -5.21 -11.19 -6.86
N TYR A 76 -5.27 -9.87 -6.66
CA TYR A 76 -4.09 -9.01 -6.72
C TYR A 76 -3.04 -9.40 -5.67
N PHE A 77 -3.49 -9.77 -4.47
CA PHE A 77 -2.60 -10.22 -3.40
C PHE A 77 -1.81 -11.47 -3.79
N GLU A 78 -2.49 -12.49 -4.35
CA GLU A 78 -1.84 -13.73 -4.76
C GLU A 78 -0.87 -13.52 -5.93
N ILE A 79 -1.24 -12.71 -6.92
CA ILE A 79 -0.34 -12.35 -8.03
C ILE A 79 0.92 -11.64 -7.51
N ARG A 80 0.75 -10.64 -6.63
CA ARG A 80 1.85 -9.87 -6.05
C ARG A 80 2.79 -10.76 -5.26
N LYS A 81 2.24 -11.63 -4.41
CA LYS A 81 2.99 -12.60 -3.60
C LYS A 81 3.77 -13.57 -4.50
N TYR A 82 3.16 -14.05 -5.58
CA TYR A 82 3.85 -14.89 -6.56
C TYR A 82 5.04 -14.16 -7.20
N ILE A 83 4.85 -12.93 -7.69
CA ILE A 83 5.92 -12.14 -8.31
C ILE A 83 7.08 -11.89 -7.34
N GLU A 84 6.78 -11.54 -6.08
CA GLU A 84 7.80 -11.33 -5.04
C GLU A 84 8.58 -12.61 -4.77
N SER A 85 7.92 -13.77 -4.73
CA SER A 85 8.58 -15.06 -4.54
C SER A 85 9.59 -15.42 -5.64
N GLN A 86 9.44 -14.88 -6.85
CA GLN A 86 10.39 -15.09 -7.94
C GLN A 86 11.61 -14.17 -7.83
N LYS A 87 11.46 -12.98 -7.24
CA LYS A 87 12.59 -12.04 -7.05
C LYS A 87 13.64 -12.59 -6.08
N ASP A 88 13.21 -13.34 -5.07
CA ASP A 88 14.11 -13.94 -4.08
C ASP A 88 14.92 -15.12 -4.62
N LYS A 89 14.41 -15.84 -5.62
CA LYS A 89 15.11 -16.99 -6.23
C LYS A 89 16.33 -16.59 -7.07
N GLY A 90 16.37 -15.35 -7.56
CA GLY A 90 17.49 -14.83 -8.36
C GLY A 90 18.61 -14.17 -7.54
N LYS A 91 18.44 -14.03 -6.21
CA LYS A 91 19.44 -13.34 -5.38
C LYS A 91 20.55 -14.32 -4.99
N PRO A 92 21.84 -14.03 -5.29
CA PRO A 92 22.92 -14.88 -4.83
C PRO A 92 22.88 -14.94 -3.30
N ARG A 93 22.86 -16.15 -2.75
CA ARG A 93 23.03 -16.37 -1.32
C ARG A 93 24.35 -15.70 -0.92
N ARG A 94 24.29 -14.60 -0.15
CA ARG A 94 25.47 -14.07 0.55
C ARG A 94 26.04 -15.25 1.32
N ARG A 95 27.18 -15.79 0.86
CA ARG A 95 27.98 -16.72 1.65
C ARG A 95 28.24 -15.98 2.96
N LYS A 96 27.72 -16.50 4.08
CA LYS A 96 28.22 -16.10 5.39
C LYS A 96 29.69 -16.45 5.35
N GLY A 97 30.55 -15.44 5.18
CA GLY A 97 31.98 -15.62 5.36
C GLY A 97 32.16 -16.18 6.76
N SER A 98 32.74 -17.38 6.85
CA SER A 98 33.41 -17.84 8.06
C SER A 98 34.35 -16.74 8.51
N GLY A 99 34.33 -16.43 9.80
CA GLY A 99 34.94 -15.23 10.37
C GLY A 99 36.37 -14.96 9.93
N ALA A 100 36.69 -13.68 9.77
CA ALA A 100 38.02 -13.16 9.93
C ALA A 100 37.92 -11.86 10.74
N SER A 101 38.71 -11.86 11.80
CA SER A 101 38.92 -10.90 12.89
C SER A 101 38.58 -9.42 12.67
N LYS A 102 38.07 -8.80 13.75
CA LYS A 102 38.08 -7.34 13.95
C LYS A 102 39.52 -6.83 13.81
N ALA A 103 39.74 -5.83 12.97
CA ALA A 103 40.87 -4.91 13.08
C ALA A 103 40.31 -3.56 13.55
N THR A 104 40.72 -3.13 14.74
CA THR A 104 40.46 -1.81 15.32
C THR A 104 41.33 -0.77 14.61
N VAL A 105 40.75 0.39 14.30
CA VAL A 105 41.48 1.55 13.77
C VAL A 105 42.24 2.20 14.92
N SER A 106 43.45 1.74 15.14
CA SER A 106 44.50 2.43 15.88
C SER A 106 45.79 1.85 15.32
N ASP A 107 46.36 2.52 14.31
CA ASP A 107 47.75 2.44 13.83
C ASP A 107 47.80 3.18 12.48
N VAL A 108 47.62 4.51 12.54
CA VAL A 108 48.06 5.40 11.46
C VAL A 108 49.05 6.37 12.10
N GLU A 109 50.26 5.88 12.34
CA GLU A 109 51.42 6.72 12.55
C GLU A 109 52.52 6.33 11.59
N GLY A 110 53.03 7.35 10.87
CA GLY A 110 54.40 7.39 10.37
C GLY A 110 54.72 6.52 9.17
N ILE A 111 54.93 7.16 8.01
CA ILE A 111 56.28 7.52 7.56
C ILE A 111 56.18 8.23 6.21
N GLU A 112 56.79 9.41 6.19
CA GLU A 112 57.07 10.28 5.04
C GLU A 112 58.01 9.65 4.01
N ALA A 113 58.21 10.41 2.92
CA ALA A 113 59.29 10.31 1.94
C ALA A 113 59.05 9.23 0.86
N SER A 114 59.23 9.48 -0.44
CA SER A 114 59.91 10.55 -1.15
C SER A 114 59.77 10.29 -2.66
N GLU A 115 59.87 11.35 -3.45
CA GLU A 115 60.34 11.36 -4.86
C GLU A 115 59.46 10.67 -5.90
N ALA A 116 59.34 11.05 -7.17
CA ALA A 116 59.87 12.09 -8.06
C ALA A 116 58.97 11.93 -9.32
N ARG A 117 58.50 12.93 -10.07
CA ARG A 117 59.19 14.01 -10.80
C ARG A 117 58.09 14.84 -11.47
#